data_AF-A0A2S6AT62-F1
#
_entry.id   AF-A0A2S6AT62-F1
#
_cell.length_a   1.000
_cell.length_b   1.000
_cell.length_c   1.000
_cell.angle_alpha   90.00
_cell.angle_beta   90.00
_cell.angle_gamma   90.00
#
_symmetry.space_group_name_H-M   'P 1'
#
loop_
_entity.id
_entity.type
_entity.pdbx_description
1 polymer ?
#
loop_
_entity_poly.entity_id
_entity_poly.type
_entity_poly.pdbx_seq_one_letter_code
_entity_poly.pdbx_strand_id
1 'polypeptide(L)'
;MDWAPWLSRWSEEWIGSNEPADLDAEVLRDGRLGFPPATEEAVAAAESRIGSALPPSYRKFLLTTDGWREAGYFVSRLRGTTDVGWLRDLEPYWMEWDDLDPFDDASESAAGNRFVRGLLISAEADSGILFLDPGDVDDAGEWAAFSLFSWRAEPPTRFPSFVALMESLYAEFHEMRASRG
;
A
#
# COMPACT_ATOMS: atom_id res chain seq x y z
N MET A 1 -3.03 11.18 11.01
CA MET A 1 -1.67 10.67 11.30
C MET A 1 -0.61 11.69 10.92
N ASP A 2 0.50 11.73 11.66
CA ASP A 2 1.71 12.44 11.25
C ASP A 2 2.75 11.43 10.73
N TRP A 3 3.00 11.45 9.42
CA TRP A 3 3.78 10.42 8.74
C TRP A 3 5.26 10.48 9.10
N ALA A 4 5.87 11.66 9.16
CA ALA A 4 7.31 11.80 9.34
C ALA A 4 7.84 11.13 10.63
N PRO A 5 7.32 11.45 11.85
CA PRO A 5 7.81 10.80 13.06
C PRO A 5 7.44 9.31 13.12
N TRP A 6 6.29 8.93 12.58
CA TRP A 6 5.83 7.54 12.60
C TRP A 6 6.70 6.64 11.69
N LEU A 7 7.01 7.10 10.48
CA LEU A 7 7.87 6.39 9.53
C LEU A 7 9.34 6.37 9.99
N SER A 8 9.83 7.43 10.64
CA SER A 8 11.18 7.41 11.25
C SER A 8 11.28 6.30 12.28
N ARG A 9 10.29 6.21 13.17
CA ARG A 9 10.23 5.15 14.18
C ARG A 9 10.18 3.76 13.55
N TRP A 10 9.33 3.55 12.54
CA TRP A 10 9.28 2.26 11.85
C TRP A 10 10.63 1.91 11.20
N SER A 11 11.28 2.87 10.54
CA SER A 11 12.62 2.65 9.98
C SER A 11 13.64 2.23 11.02
N GLU A 12 13.70 2.95 12.15
CA GLU A 12 14.61 2.64 13.26
C GLU A 12 14.37 1.24 13.82
N GLU A 13 13.11 0.88 14.06
CA GLU A 13 12.73 -0.43 14.58
C GLU A 13 13.06 -1.55 13.59
N TRP A 14 12.76 -1.38 12.29
CA TRP A 14 13.06 -2.39 11.28
C TRP A 14 14.57 -2.59 11.13
N ILE A 15 15.33 -1.51 10.94
CA ILE A 15 16.78 -1.56 10.76
C ILE A 15 17.45 -2.15 12.01
N GLY A 16 17.04 -1.72 13.20
CA GLY A 16 17.57 -2.25 14.46
C GLY A 16 17.17 -3.70 14.75
N SER A 17 16.22 -4.26 14.01
CA SER A 17 15.75 -5.64 14.15
C SER A 17 16.44 -6.64 13.22
N ASN A 18 17.18 -6.17 12.21
CA ASN A 18 17.76 -7.01 11.18
C ASN A 18 19.29 -6.92 11.21
N GLU A 19 19.96 -8.00 10.83
CA GLU A 19 21.41 -7.98 10.65
C GLU A 19 21.76 -7.11 9.43
N PRO A 20 22.87 -6.36 9.44
CA PRO A 20 23.26 -5.54 8.30
C PRO A 20 23.42 -6.31 6.99
N ALA A 21 23.70 -7.62 7.04
CA ALA A 21 23.81 -8.45 5.85
C ALA A 21 22.45 -8.72 5.16
N ASP A 22 21.35 -8.58 5.89
CA ASP A 22 19.98 -8.85 5.41
C ASP A 22 19.27 -7.57 4.94
N LEU A 23 19.92 -6.40 5.08
CA LEU A 23 19.37 -5.11 4.69
C LEU A 23 19.89 -4.67 3.33
N ASP A 24 19.02 -4.04 2.55
CA ASP A 24 19.40 -3.37 1.32
C ASP A 24 20.50 -2.33 1.58
N ALA A 25 21.49 -2.27 0.67
CA ALA A 25 22.61 -1.35 0.78
C ALA A 25 22.18 0.12 0.83
N GLU A 26 21.03 0.46 0.25
CA GLU A 26 20.46 1.80 0.32
C GLU A 26 19.86 2.12 1.68
N VAL A 27 19.14 1.16 2.28
CA VAL A 27 18.58 1.29 3.63
C VAL A 27 19.69 1.45 4.66
N LEU A 28 20.77 0.67 4.55
CA LEU A 28 21.95 0.79 5.42
C LEU A 28 22.62 2.16 5.33
N ARG A 29 22.74 2.70 4.11
CA ARG A 29 23.41 3.97 3.87
C ARG A 29 22.57 5.14 4.39
N ASP A 30 21.27 5.11 4.12
CA ASP A 30 20.39 6.24 4.38
C ASP A 30 19.77 6.18 5.78
N GLY A 31 19.83 5.03 6.45
CA GLY A 31 19.27 4.82 7.79
C GLY A 31 17.74 4.92 7.81
N ARG A 32 17.07 4.70 6.68
CA ARG A 32 15.62 4.81 6.54
C ARG A 32 15.08 3.85 5.47
N LEU A 33 13.83 3.42 5.64
CA LEU A 33 13.13 2.59 4.66
C LEU A 33 12.50 3.42 3.52
N GLY A 34 12.14 4.66 3.84
CA GLY A 34 11.50 5.59 2.91
C GLY A 34 12.44 6.11 1.82
N PHE A 35 11.82 6.61 0.76
CA PHE A 35 12.47 7.31 -0.34
C PHE A 35 12.47 8.82 -0.08
N PRO A 36 13.21 9.63 -0.88
CA PRO A 36 13.02 11.08 -0.87
C PRO A 36 11.53 11.45 -1.01
N PRO A 37 11.06 12.52 -0.36
CA PRO A 37 9.68 12.96 -0.49
C PRO A 37 9.34 13.34 -1.94
N ALA A 38 8.12 13.04 -2.37
CA ALA A 38 7.62 13.53 -3.65
C ALA A 38 7.42 15.05 -3.61
N THR A 39 7.58 15.72 -4.75
CA THR A 39 7.17 17.12 -4.87
C THR A 39 5.67 17.21 -5.14
N GLU A 40 5.07 18.37 -4.88
CA GLU A 40 3.65 18.62 -5.20
C GLU A 40 3.38 18.43 -6.70
N GLU A 41 4.34 18.78 -7.57
CA GLU A 41 4.24 18.59 -9.01
C GLU A 41 4.26 17.11 -9.39
N ALA A 42 5.09 16.29 -8.73
CA ALA A 42 5.14 14.85 -8.97
C ALA A 42 3.82 14.17 -8.56
N VAL A 43 3.27 14.57 -7.41
CA VAL A 43 1.97 14.09 -6.94
C VAL A 43 0.85 14.53 -7.89
N ALA A 44 0.82 15.80 -8.29
CA ALA A 44 -0.17 16.30 -9.25
C ALA A 44 -0.06 15.61 -10.62
N ALA A 45 1.15 15.28 -11.07
CA ALA A 45 1.37 14.50 -12.28
C ALA A 45 0.83 13.07 -12.15
N ALA A 46 1.01 12.43 -10.99
CA ALA A 46 0.44 11.11 -10.71
C ALA A 46 -1.10 11.15 -10.73
N GLU A 47 -1.71 12.13 -10.05
CA GLU A 47 -3.16 12.36 -10.05
C GLU A 47 -3.71 12.61 -11.45
N SER A 48 -3.02 13.43 -12.24
CA SER A 48 -3.39 13.68 -13.64
C SER A 48 -3.29 12.42 -14.50
N ARG A 49 -2.30 11.55 -14.23
CA ARG A 49 -2.09 10.30 -14.98
C ARG A 49 -3.15 9.26 -14.65
N ILE A 50 -3.55 9.14 -13.40
CA ILE A 50 -4.62 8.22 -12.99
C ILE A 50 -6.00 8.81 -13.31
N GLY A 51 -6.14 10.14 -13.36
CA GLY A 51 -7.40 10.81 -13.66
C GLY A 51 -8.27 11.06 -12.43
N SER A 52 -7.69 11.03 -11.23
CA SER A 52 -8.38 11.28 -9.95
C SER A 52 -7.42 11.92 -8.95
N ALA A 53 -7.95 12.74 -8.04
CA ALA A 53 -7.20 13.16 -6.86
C ALA A 53 -6.96 11.95 -5.94
N LEU A 54 -5.77 11.85 -5.35
CA LEU A 54 -5.43 10.78 -4.42
C LEU A 54 -6.13 11.00 -3.06
N PRO A 55 -6.42 9.92 -2.30
CA PRO A 55 -6.99 10.07 -0.98
C PRO A 55 -6.01 10.85 -0.07
N PRO A 56 -6.50 11.74 0.82
CA PRO A 56 -5.67 12.70 1.52
C PRO A 56 -4.49 12.08 2.27
N SER A 57 -4.70 10.94 2.93
CA SER A 57 -3.65 10.26 3.68
C SER A 57 -2.53 9.69 2.81
N TYR A 58 -2.87 9.08 1.67
CA TYR A 58 -1.88 8.55 0.72
C TYR A 58 -1.15 9.69 0.00
N ARG A 59 -1.85 10.78 -0.34
CA ARG A 59 -1.21 12.00 -0.86
C ARG A 59 -0.16 12.53 0.11
N LYS A 60 -0.53 12.70 1.39
CA LYS A 60 0.37 13.19 2.45
C LYS A 60 1.54 12.23 2.67
N PHE A 61 1.31 10.93 2.53
CA PHE A 61 2.35 9.92 2.60
C PHE A 61 3.38 10.10 1.49
N LEU A 62 2.95 10.24 0.23
CA LEU A 62 3.85 10.48 -0.90
C LEU A 62 4.67 11.77 -0.75
N LEU A 63 4.05 12.83 -0.23
CA LEU A 63 4.74 14.09 0.12
C LEU A 63 5.70 13.97 1.31
N THR A 64 5.66 12.85 2.03
CA THR A 64 6.63 12.53 3.11
C THR A 64 7.70 11.55 2.63
N THR A 65 7.33 10.60 1.77
CA THR A 65 8.19 9.56 1.20
C THR A 65 7.58 9.08 -0.12
N ASP A 66 8.32 9.17 -1.24
CA ASP A 66 7.80 8.78 -2.56
C ASP A 66 7.88 7.25 -2.77
N GLY A 67 7.05 6.52 -2.04
CA GLY A 67 7.12 5.06 -1.91
C GLY A 67 7.73 4.63 -0.58
N TRP A 68 7.84 3.32 -0.35
CA TRP A 68 8.34 2.77 0.91
C TRP A 68 8.84 1.34 0.74
N ARG A 69 9.91 0.96 1.45
CA ARG A 69 10.41 -0.42 1.51
C ARG A 69 9.95 -1.10 2.79
N GLU A 70 9.80 -2.42 2.75
CA GLU A 70 9.51 -3.23 3.94
C GLU A 70 8.23 -2.80 4.66
N ALA A 71 7.13 -2.73 3.89
CA ALA A 71 5.80 -2.37 4.37
C ALA A 71 5.10 -3.57 5.03
N GLY A 72 5.60 -4.01 6.18
CA GLY A 72 5.12 -5.21 6.85
C GLY A 72 5.98 -6.43 6.48
N TYR A 73 5.51 -7.64 6.78
CA TYR A 73 6.35 -8.83 6.62
C TYR A 73 6.31 -9.39 5.19
N PHE A 74 5.18 -9.20 4.50
CA PHE A 74 4.92 -9.79 3.19
C PHE A 74 4.93 -8.79 2.04
N VAL A 75 5.28 -7.52 2.29
CA VAL A 75 5.28 -6.47 1.26
C VAL A 75 6.62 -5.74 1.30
N SER A 76 7.50 -6.06 0.37
CA SER A 76 8.85 -5.48 0.32
C SER A 76 8.85 -4.06 -0.25
N ARG A 77 7.84 -3.67 -1.06
CA ARG A 77 7.80 -2.31 -1.62
C ARG A 77 6.41 -1.77 -1.92
N LEU A 78 6.17 -0.53 -1.50
CA LEU A 78 5.07 0.34 -1.94
C LEU A 78 5.50 1.26 -3.07
N ARG A 79 4.59 1.48 -4.02
CA ARG A 79 4.72 2.35 -5.18
C ARG A 79 4.75 3.83 -4.77
N GLY A 80 5.52 4.60 -5.52
CA GLY A 80 5.57 6.06 -5.49
C GLY A 80 4.79 6.68 -6.65
N THR A 81 4.93 7.99 -6.81
CA THR A 81 4.24 8.81 -7.82
C THR A 81 4.52 8.37 -9.26
N THR A 82 5.71 7.82 -9.52
CA THR A 82 6.16 7.43 -10.86
C THR A 82 5.59 6.09 -11.32
N ASP A 83 5.32 5.16 -10.40
CA ASP A 83 4.96 3.77 -10.72
C ASP A 83 3.62 3.31 -10.14
N VAL A 84 2.92 4.14 -9.35
CA VAL A 84 1.53 3.90 -8.93
C VAL A 84 0.59 3.88 -10.13
N GLY A 85 -0.41 3.00 -10.18
CA GLY A 85 -1.32 2.90 -11.33
C GLY A 85 -2.48 1.95 -11.10
N TRP A 86 -3.35 1.82 -12.09
CA TRP A 86 -4.54 0.98 -11.99
C TRP A 86 -4.17 -0.51 -11.97
N LEU A 87 -4.80 -1.25 -11.06
CA LEU A 87 -4.56 -2.67 -10.84
C LEU A 87 -4.76 -3.48 -12.13
N ARG A 88 -5.86 -3.23 -12.86
CA ARG A 88 -6.16 -3.86 -14.14
C ARG A 88 -5.06 -3.70 -15.21
N ASP A 89 -4.27 -2.64 -15.13
CA ASP A 89 -3.25 -2.31 -16.13
C ASP A 89 -1.88 -2.86 -15.70
N LEU A 90 -1.59 -2.87 -14.40
CA LEU A 90 -0.30 -3.28 -13.84
C LEU A 90 -0.22 -4.77 -13.53
N GLU A 91 -1.27 -5.34 -12.93
CA GLU A 91 -1.30 -6.74 -12.47
C GLU A 91 -2.65 -7.39 -12.83
N PRO A 92 -2.97 -7.55 -14.13
CA PRO A 92 -4.28 -8.02 -14.60
C PRO A 92 -4.66 -9.42 -14.10
N TYR A 93 -3.69 -10.23 -13.69
CA TYR A 93 -3.91 -11.57 -13.13
C TYR A 93 -4.88 -11.57 -11.94
N TRP A 94 -4.85 -10.53 -11.10
CA TRP A 94 -5.72 -10.45 -9.93
C TRP A 94 -7.19 -10.19 -10.26
N MET A 95 -7.52 -9.84 -11.51
CA MET A 95 -8.92 -9.66 -11.91
C MET A 95 -9.71 -10.98 -11.85
N GLU A 96 -9.05 -12.14 -11.97
CA GLU A 96 -9.69 -13.45 -11.83
C GLU A 96 -10.18 -13.74 -10.40
N TRP A 97 -9.72 -12.96 -9.41
CA TRP A 97 -10.12 -13.11 -8.01
C TRP A 97 -11.43 -12.38 -7.68
N ASP A 98 -12.01 -11.67 -8.63
CA ASP A 98 -13.30 -10.99 -8.48
C ASP A 98 -14.43 -11.95 -8.11
N ASP A 99 -14.50 -13.10 -8.79
CA ASP A 99 -15.53 -14.12 -8.60
C ASP A 99 -15.51 -14.76 -7.18
N LEU A 100 -14.45 -14.52 -6.40
CA LEU A 100 -14.27 -15.07 -5.05
C LEU A 100 -14.67 -14.08 -3.94
N ASP A 101 -15.12 -12.87 -4.27
CA ASP A 101 -15.44 -11.87 -3.27
C ASP A 101 -16.90 -11.93 -2.82
N PRO A 102 -17.19 -12.32 -1.56
CA PRO A 102 -18.55 -12.42 -1.03
C PRO A 102 -19.21 -11.05 -0.77
N PHE A 103 -18.48 -9.94 -0.89
CA PHE A 103 -18.99 -8.57 -0.75
C PHE A 103 -19.34 -7.93 -2.10
N ASP A 104 -19.18 -8.67 -3.21
CA ASP A 104 -19.70 -8.23 -4.50
C ASP A 104 -21.23 -8.40 -4.52
N ASP A 105 -21.95 -7.32 -4.19
CA ASP A 105 -23.35 -7.22 -4.57
C ASP A 105 -23.37 -7.20 -6.11
N ALA A 106 -23.83 -8.30 -6.70
CA ALA A 106 -24.01 -8.51 -8.15
C ALA A 106 -24.84 -7.42 -8.87
N SER A 107 -25.29 -6.39 -8.14
CA SER A 107 -25.88 -5.15 -8.65
C SER A 107 -24.88 -4.14 -9.23
N GLU A 108 -23.57 -4.19 -8.91
CA GLU A 108 -22.60 -3.28 -9.54
C GLU A 108 -22.13 -3.85 -10.89
N SER A 109 -22.33 -3.10 -11.98
CA SER A 109 -21.79 -3.45 -13.30
C SER A 109 -20.29 -3.76 -13.25
N ALA A 110 -19.69 -4.39 -14.26
CA ALA A 110 -18.23 -4.59 -14.35
C ALA A 110 -17.36 -3.32 -14.14
N ALA A 111 -17.94 -2.11 -14.24
CA ALA A 111 -17.28 -0.84 -13.91
C ALA A 111 -17.26 -0.50 -12.40
N GLY A 112 -18.02 -1.22 -11.58
CA GLY A 112 -18.07 -1.10 -10.12
C GLY A 112 -17.20 -2.12 -9.37
N ASN A 113 -16.61 -3.08 -10.08
CA ASN A 113 -15.68 -4.01 -9.49
C ASN A 113 -14.41 -3.28 -9.00
N ARG A 114 -14.09 -3.44 -7.71
CA ARG A 114 -12.90 -2.87 -7.03
C ARG A 114 -11.57 -3.31 -7.64
N PHE A 115 -11.48 -4.49 -8.25
CA PHE A 115 -10.29 -4.95 -8.98
C PHE A 115 -10.08 -4.20 -10.30
N VAL A 116 -11.16 -3.75 -10.94
CA VAL A 116 -11.11 -2.98 -12.19
C VAL A 116 -10.73 -1.53 -11.92
N ARG A 117 -11.28 -0.93 -10.86
CA ARG A 117 -11.04 0.49 -10.50
C ARG A 117 -9.97 0.69 -9.43
N GLY A 118 -9.42 -0.38 -8.87
CA GLY A 118 -8.46 -0.32 -7.77
C GLY A 118 -7.13 0.30 -8.21
N LEU A 119 -6.61 1.23 -7.41
CA LEU A 119 -5.29 1.80 -7.56
C LEU A 119 -4.27 0.92 -6.83
N LEU A 120 -3.42 0.22 -7.58
CA LEU A 120 -2.40 -0.66 -7.02
C LEU A 120 -1.29 0.17 -6.36
N ILE A 121 -1.05 -0.07 -5.07
CA ILE A 121 -0.04 0.62 -4.27
C ILE A 121 1.11 -0.29 -3.83
N SER A 122 0.96 -1.61 -3.87
CA SER A 122 2.09 -2.54 -3.73
C SER A 122 2.85 -2.66 -5.05
N ALA A 123 4.17 -2.49 -4.99
CA ALA A 123 5.05 -2.81 -6.11
C ALA A 123 5.55 -4.25 -6.02
N GLU A 124 5.89 -4.70 -4.82
CA GLU A 124 6.46 -6.02 -4.56
C GLU A 124 5.87 -6.56 -3.26
N ALA A 125 5.23 -7.73 -3.36
CA ALA A 125 4.60 -8.42 -2.25
C ALA A 125 4.64 -9.94 -2.48
N ASP A 126 4.69 -10.71 -1.40
CA ASP A 126 4.71 -12.16 -1.45
C ASP A 126 3.33 -12.71 -1.78
N SER A 127 3.15 -12.99 -3.08
CA SER A 127 1.94 -13.60 -3.62
C SER A 127 0.66 -12.84 -3.19
N GLY A 128 0.71 -11.51 -3.24
CA GLY A 128 -0.38 -10.64 -2.83
C GLY A 128 -0.32 -9.25 -3.44
N ILE A 129 -1.34 -8.45 -3.17
CA ILE A 129 -1.47 -7.06 -3.59
C ILE A 129 -2.08 -6.20 -2.50
N LEU A 130 -1.68 -4.93 -2.50
CA LEU A 130 -2.31 -3.85 -1.76
C LEU A 130 -2.85 -2.81 -2.76
N PHE A 131 -4.10 -2.40 -2.62
CA PHE A 131 -4.72 -1.41 -3.51
C PHE A 131 -5.73 -0.52 -2.78
N LEU A 132 -6.05 0.62 -3.38
CA LEU A 132 -7.04 1.59 -2.89
C LEU A 132 -8.23 1.63 -3.84
N ASP A 133 -9.46 1.70 -3.32
CA ASP A 133 -10.68 1.72 -4.13
C ASP A 133 -11.30 3.13 -4.21
N PRO A 134 -11.23 3.83 -5.37
CA PRO A 134 -11.87 5.13 -5.56
C PRO A 134 -13.40 5.09 -5.60
N GLY A 135 -14.03 3.91 -5.62
CA GLY A 135 -15.49 3.77 -5.51
C GLY A 135 -16.00 3.54 -4.08
N ASP A 136 -15.10 3.34 -3.11
CA ASP A 136 -15.42 3.19 -1.69
C ASP A 136 -14.74 4.32 -0.92
N VAL A 137 -15.42 5.46 -0.84
CA VAL A 137 -14.88 6.73 -0.33
C VAL A 137 -15.69 7.19 0.88
N ASP A 138 -15.01 7.58 1.95
CA ASP A 138 -15.65 8.12 3.16
C ASP A 138 -15.90 9.64 3.09
N ASP A 139 -16.54 10.20 4.13
CA ASP A 139 -16.86 11.63 4.21
C ASP A 139 -15.60 12.54 4.26
N ALA A 140 -14.42 11.98 4.55
CA ALA A 140 -13.15 12.69 4.54
C ALA A 140 -12.43 12.63 3.19
N GLY A 141 -12.99 11.90 2.21
CA GLY A 141 -12.36 11.66 0.92
C GLY A 141 -11.28 10.57 0.96
N GLU A 142 -11.18 9.81 2.05
CA GLU A 142 -10.31 8.65 2.12
C GLU A 142 -10.92 7.48 1.33
N TRP A 143 -10.08 6.79 0.58
CA TRP A 143 -10.46 5.58 -0.13
C TRP A 143 -10.22 4.38 0.76
N ALA A 144 -11.14 3.43 0.75
CA ALA A 144 -10.91 2.14 1.38
C ALA A 144 -9.66 1.49 0.78
N ALA A 145 -8.88 0.86 1.64
CA ALA A 145 -7.69 0.12 1.26
C ALA A 145 -7.96 -1.37 1.39
N PHE A 146 -7.30 -2.17 0.56
CA PHE A 146 -7.48 -3.62 0.55
C PHE A 146 -6.14 -4.32 0.57
N SER A 147 -6.07 -5.43 1.28
CA SER A 147 -4.99 -6.40 1.17
C SER A 147 -5.53 -7.76 0.73
N LEU A 148 -4.85 -8.37 -0.24
CA LEU A 148 -5.18 -9.71 -0.72
C LEU A 148 -3.89 -10.50 -0.85
N PHE A 149 -3.87 -11.71 -0.30
CA PHE A 149 -2.75 -12.64 -0.39
C PHE A 149 -3.28 -14.02 -0.75
N SER A 150 -2.78 -14.60 -1.84
CA SER A 150 -3.35 -15.82 -2.41
C SER A 150 -3.23 -17.03 -1.48
N TRP A 151 -2.20 -17.07 -0.64
CA TRP A 151 -1.96 -18.13 0.34
C TRP A 151 -2.88 -18.08 1.57
N ARG A 152 -3.60 -16.98 1.81
CA ARG A 152 -4.62 -16.93 2.88
C ARG A 152 -5.88 -17.72 2.51
N ALA A 153 -6.13 -17.94 1.22
CA ALA A 153 -7.37 -18.53 0.71
C ALA A 153 -8.63 -17.83 1.27
N GLU A 154 -8.53 -16.51 1.51
CA GLU A 154 -9.57 -15.65 2.06
C GLU A 154 -9.85 -14.49 1.10
N PRO A 155 -11.06 -13.89 1.13
CA PRO A 155 -11.35 -12.66 0.40
C PRO A 155 -10.41 -11.50 0.79
N PRO A 156 -10.34 -10.44 -0.03
CA PRO A 156 -9.59 -9.24 0.32
C PRO A 156 -10.01 -8.67 1.69
N THR A 157 -9.03 -8.38 2.54
CA THR A 157 -9.29 -7.69 3.81
C THR A 157 -9.44 -6.20 3.53
N ARG A 158 -10.59 -5.63 3.89
CA ARG A 158 -10.89 -4.21 3.75
C ARG A 158 -10.42 -3.41 4.98
N PHE A 159 -9.84 -2.25 4.71
CA PHE A 159 -9.48 -1.22 5.69
C PHE A 159 -10.18 0.10 5.32
N PRO A 160 -10.56 0.93 6.29
CA PRO A 160 -11.28 2.17 6.03
C PRO A 160 -10.44 3.25 5.31
N SER A 161 -9.11 3.16 5.36
CA SER A 161 -8.21 4.12 4.71
C SER A 161 -6.81 3.55 4.52
N PHE A 162 -5.98 4.25 3.74
CA PHE A 162 -4.55 3.93 3.63
C PHE A 162 -3.82 4.01 4.99
N VAL A 163 -4.21 4.92 5.89
CA VAL A 163 -3.66 4.97 7.26
C VAL A 163 -3.93 3.66 8.00
N ALA A 164 -5.17 3.18 7.99
CA ALA A 164 -5.55 1.97 8.71
C ALA A 164 -4.82 0.73 8.16
N LEU A 165 -4.61 0.67 6.84
CA LEU A 165 -3.77 -0.35 6.22
C LEU A 165 -2.32 -0.27 6.75
N MET A 166 -1.72 0.91 6.74
CA MET A 166 -0.33 1.10 7.20
C MET A 166 -0.16 0.75 8.69
N GLU A 167 -1.14 1.10 9.54
CA GLU A 167 -1.15 0.68 10.94
C GLU A 167 -1.21 -0.84 11.10
N SER A 168 -2.02 -1.52 10.26
CA SER A 168 -2.10 -2.98 10.25
C SER A 168 -0.79 -3.63 9.80
N LEU A 169 -0.13 -3.10 8.78
CA LEU A 169 1.16 -3.63 8.29
C LEU A 169 2.28 -3.45 9.32
N TYR A 170 2.26 -2.31 10.03
CA TYR A 170 3.19 -2.06 11.14
C TYR A 170 2.93 -3.02 12.31
N ALA A 171 1.67 -3.30 12.65
CA ALA A 171 1.32 -4.30 13.66
C ALA A 171 1.78 -5.71 13.26
N GLU A 172 1.58 -6.11 12.00
CA GLU A 172 2.04 -7.41 11.46
C GLU A 172 3.56 -7.58 11.61
N PHE A 173 4.33 -6.54 11.31
CA PHE A 173 5.78 -6.52 11.52
C PHE A 173 6.14 -6.86 12.98
N HIS A 174 5.46 -6.25 13.95
CA HIS A 174 5.71 -6.50 15.38
C HIS A 174 5.27 -7.91 15.84
N GLU A 175 4.13 -8.40 15.37
CA GLU A 175 3.62 -9.74 15.69
C GLU A 175 4.55 -10.85 15.16
N MET A 176 4.98 -10.72 13.90
CA MET A 176 5.90 -11.68 13.29
C MET A 176 7.26 -11.70 14.02
N ARG A 177 7.74 -10.54 14.48
CA ARG A 177 8.94 -10.47 15.31
C ARG A 177 8.74 -11.17 16.66
N ALA A 178 7.59 -10.97 17.32
CA ALA A 178 7.29 -11.61 18.61
C ALA A 178 7.21 -13.14 18.51
N SER A 179 6.78 -13.68 17.36
CA SER A 179 6.72 -15.13 17.13
C SER A 179 8.08 -15.79 16.84
N ARG A 180 9.13 -15.00 16.57
CA ARG A 180 10.49 -15.49 16.28
C ARG A 180 11.46 -15.43 17.47
N GLY A 181 11.11 -14.73 18.54
CA GLY A 181 11.90 -14.61 19.78
C GLY A 181 11.52 -15.63 20.83
#